data_AF-A0A959S2R6-F1
#
_entry.id   AF-A0A959S2R6-F1
#
_cell.length_a   1.000
_cell.length_b   1.000
_cell.length_c   1.000
_cell.angle_alpha   90.00
_cell.angle_beta   90.00
_cell.angle_gamma   90.00
#
_symmetry.space_group_name_H-M   'P 1'
#
loop_
_entity.id
_entity.type
_entity.pdbx_description
1 polymer ?
#
loop_
_entity_poly.entity_id
_entity_poly.type
_entity_poly.pdbx_seq_one_letter_code
_entity_poly.pdbx_strand_id
1 'polypeptide(L)'
;MKTYRYLLTLLAIMTGLAGQSQLVQVYPEVYAVDGVDGFTTYRIFAELEDPTDALSGVFAYAPHPLTIGSSGNVIYNDSFGATTGDAITTAFCDFVPTLCHDSFVTIGWAGQYNYLGDPIGCGQATTTISSLPNSHVIEDSFGNEIAENLNMEDGAWFSTNLGGCNTNLLGVGPNNKVLIAQVTIPSTDDLQYQINLQVFDEAIGSNNLMYVSTPPAAGEIDGSNMGLIYPNANCPDPAACNYNDQPDLDDDIAVCTYSCYGCTDSSACNFDPSASIDDGSCTTLCEGCTNSSASNY
;
A
#
# COMPACT_ATOMS: atom_id res chain seq x y z
N MET A 1 -51.97 -2.70 -43.05
CA MET A 1 -50.65 -2.37 -43.61
C MET A 1 -50.22 -1.02 -43.03
N LYS A 2 -49.30 -1.02 -42.05
CA LYS A 2 -48.43 0.08 -41.60
C LYS A 2 -47.76 -0.33 -40.26
N THR A 3 -46.61 -1.02 -40.34
CA THR A 3 -45.24 -0.55 -40.05
C THR A 3 -44.88 -0.58 -38.55
N TYR A 4 -44.24 -1.66 -38.12
CA TYR A 4 -43.44 -1.72 -36.89
C TYR A 4 -42.19 -0.85 -37.08
N ARG A 5 -41.98 0.14 -36.20
CA ARG A 5 -40.71 0.87 -36.07
C ARG A 5 -39.96 0.26 -34.90
N TYR A 6 -38.95 -0.56 -35.19
CA TYR A 6 -37.95 -0.97 -34.22
C TYR A 6 -37.13 0.26 -33.84
N LEU A 7 -37.26 0.72 -32.59
CA LEU A 7 -36.35 1.69 -32.01
C LEU A 7 -35.18 0.88 -31.43
N LEU A 8 -34.05 0.82 -32.14
CA LEU A 8 -32.77 0.41 -31.56
C LEU A 8 -32.36 1.52 -30.56
N THR A 9 -32.62 1.32 -29.27
CA THR A 9 -31.93 2.07 -28.23
C THR A 9 -30.54 1.46 -28.09
N LEU A 10 -29.52 2.15 -28.60
CA LEU A 10 -28.13 1.90 -28.25
C LEU A 10 -28.01 2.03 -26.72
N LEU A 11 -27.78 0.90 -26.06
CA LEU A 11 -27.30 0.87 -24.68
C LEU A 11 -25.83 1.31 -24.73
N ALA A 12 -25.59 2.61 -24.58
CA ALA A 12 -24.25 3.10 -24.28
C ALA A 12 -23.95 2.65 -22.84
N ILE A 13 -23.16 1.58 -22.72
CA ILE A 13 -22.49 1.24 -21.47
C ILE A 13 -21.48 2.38 -21.25
N MET A 14 -21.89 3.40 -20.51
CA MET A 14 -20.97 4.36 -19.93
C MET A 14 -20.29 3.63 -18.78
N THR A 15 -19.20 2.93 -19.08
CA THR A 15 -18.19 2.59 -18.08
C THR A 15 -17.64 3.93 -17.59
N GLY A 16 -18.10 4.35 -16.41
CA GLY A 16 -17.53 5.50 -15.72
C GLY A 16 -16.05 5.23 -15.48
N LEU A 17 -15.19 6.01 -16.12
CA LEU A 17 -13.78 6.12 -15.77
C LEU A 17 -13.70 6.97 -14.50
N ALA A 18 -13.93 6.36 -13.34
CA ALA A 18 -13.34 6.85 -12.11
C ALA A 18 -11.85 6.45 -12.17
N GLY A 19 -10.94 7.40 -11.95
CA GLY A 19 -9.52 7.06 -11.81
C GLY A 19 -9.35 6.23 -10.54
N GLN A 20 -9.24 4.92 -10.69
CA GLN A 20 -9.15 3.98 -9.57
C GLN A 20 -7.79 4.11 -8.88
N SER A 21 -7.81 4.25 -7.56
CA SER A 21 -6.60 4.25 -6.74
C SER A 21 -6.45 2.83 -6.24
N GLN A 22 -5.55 2.07 -6.85
CA GLN A 22 -5.26 0.68 -6.43
C GLN A 22 -4.66 0.54 -5.02
N LEU A 23 -4.43 1.64 -4.32
CA LEU A 23 -4.07 1.67 -2.91
C LEU A 23 -5.16 2.40 -2.11
N VAL A 24 -5.71 1.72 -1.10
CA VAL A 24 -6.68 2.28 -0.16
C VAL A 24 -5.97 3.00 0.99
N GLN A 25 -5.02 2.33 1.65
CA GLN A 25 -4.29 2.88 2.80
C GLN A 25 -3.03 2.07 3.14
N VAL A 26 -2.15 2.68 3.96
CA VAL A 26 -1.06 1.99 4.66
C VAL A 26 -1.26 2.17 6.15
N TYR A 27 -1.29 1.09 6.91
CA TYR A 27 -1.62 1.15 8.33
C TYR A 27 -1.00 -0.01 9.13
N PRO A 28 -0.69 0.19 10.42
CA PRO A 28 -0.15 -0.85 11.28
C PRO A 28 -1.25 -1.59 12.03
N GLU A 29 -0.96 -2.84 12.37
CA GLU A 29 -1.69 -3.60 13.39
C GLU A 29 -0.70 -4.04 14.46
N VAL A 30 -1.14 -4.02 15.73
CA VAL A 30 -0.35 -4.61 16.82
C VAL A 30 -0.39 -6.12 16.66
N TYR A 31 0.78 -6.73 16.42
CA TYR A 31 0.93 -8.18 16.33
C TYR A 31 1.10 -8.81 17.72
N ALA A 32 1.92 -8.22 18.57
CA ALA A 32 2.14 -8.69 19.94
C ALA A 32 2.62 -7.56 20.85
N VAL A 33 2.24 -7.64 22.13
CA VAL A 33 2.80 -6.82 23.21
C VAL A 33 3.54 -7.75 24.15
N ASP A 34 4.76 -7.38 24.56
CA ASP A 34 5.65 -8.17 25.40
C ASP A 34 5.95 -9.58 24.84
N GLY A 35 5.93 -9.73 23.51
CA GLY A 35 6.49 -10.91 22.83
C GLY A 35 8.01 -11.01 22.99
N VAL A 36 8.64 -9.84 23.14
CA VAL A 36 9.97 -9.62 23.70
C VAL A 36 9.76 -8.68 24.88
N ASP A 37 10.31 -8.99 26.05
CA ASP A 37 10.03 -8.26 27.30
C ASP A 37 10.30 -6.75 27.14
N GLY A 38 9.27 -5.92 27.29
CA GLY A 38 9.37 -4.46 27.14
C GLY A 38 9.27 -3.94 25.71
N PHE A 39 8.91 -4.77 24.73
CA PHE A 39 8.75 -4.39 23.34
C PHE A 39 7.33 -4.70 22.82
N THR A 40 6.92 -3.93 21.81
CA THR A 40 5.69 -4.14 21.03
C THR A 40 6.06 -4.42 19.58
N THR A 41 5.50 -5.50 19.02
CA THR A 41 5.65 -5.87 17.61
C THR A 41 4.45 -5.37 16.82
N TYR A 42 4.72 -4.63 15.76
CA TYR A 42 3.76 -4.14 14.79
C TYR A 42 3.93 -4.84 13.45
N ARG A 43 2.83 -5.01 12.72
CA ARG A 43 2.83 -5.39 11.30
C ARG A 43 2.22 -4.26 10.50
N ILE A 44 2.97 -3.77 9.51
CA ILE A 44 2.53 -2.69 8.62
C ILE A 44 1.98 -3.31 7.35
N PHE A 45 0.77 -2.91 6.97
CA PHE A 45 0.04 -3.41 5.82
C PHE A 45 -0.22 -2.32 4.79
N ALA A 46 -0.26 -2.71 3.52
CA ALA A 46 -0.85 -1.94 2.43
C ALA A 46 -2.18 -2.58 2.02
N GLU A 47 -3.27 -1.84 2.03
CA GLU A 47 -4.60 -2.31 1.58
C GLU A 47 -4.85 -1.86 0.15
N LEU A 48 -5.14 -2.81 -0.74
CA LEU A 48 -5.37 -2.56 -2.17
C LEU A 48 -6.87 -2.49 -2.49
N GLU A 49 -7.23 -1.78 -3.55
CA GLU A 49 -8.64 -1.59 -3.95
C GLU A 49 -9.23 -2.91 -4.46
N ASP A 50 -8.50 -3.61 -5.35
CA ASP A 50 -8.96 -4.84 -5.97
C ASP A 50 -8.05 -6.04 -5.61
N PRO A 51 -8.63 -7.24 -5.39
CA PRO A 51 -7.84 -8.45 -5.15
C PRO A 51 -6.96 -8.90 -6.32
N THR A 52 -7.13 -8.32 -7.51
CA THR A 52 -6.28 -8.55 -8.68
C THR A 52 -5.06 -7.62 -8.72
N ASP A 53 -5.04 -6.55 -7.92
CA ASP A 53 -3.89 -5.67 -7.80
C ASP A 53 -2.71 -6.38 -7.14
N ALA A 54 -1.49 -5.98 -7.52
CA ALA A 54 -0.27 -6.54 -6.94
C ALA A 54 0.66 -5.45 -6.42
N LEU A 55 0.94 -5.49 -5.12
CA LEU A 55 2.08 -4.74 -4.58
C LEU A 55 3.38 -5.39 -5.07
N SER A 56 4.20 -4.61 -5.77
CA SER A 56 5.46 -5.07 -6.36
C SER A 56 6.65 -4.73 -5.50
N GLY A 57 6.65 -3.53 -4.91
CA GLY A 57 7.79 -3.06 -4.15
C GLY A 57 7.50 -1.86 -3.28
N VAL A 58 8.46 -1.60 -2.42
CA VAL A 58 8.53 -0.45 -1.54
C VAL A 58 9.85 0.24 -1.79
N PHE A 59 9.84 1.57 -1.92
CA PHE A 59 11.00 2.31 -2.41
C PHE A 59 11.21 3.65 -1.70
N ALA A 60 12.41 4.19 -1.89
CA ALA A 60 12.82 5.54 -1.55
C ALA A 60 13.57 6.14 -2.73
N TYR A 61 13.46 7.46 -2.91
CA TYR A 61 14.30 8.24 -3.80
C TYR A 61 14.24 9.70 -3.38
N ALA A 62 15.27 10.52 -3.59
CA ALA A 62 15.13 11.96 -3.35
C ALA A 62 14.17 12.59 -4.38
N PRO A 63 13.08 13.29 -3.98
CA PRO A 63 12.85 13.97 -2.70
C PRO A 63 11.90 13.26 -1.70
N HIS A 64 11.56 12.00 -1.94
CA HIS A 64 10.65 11.18 -1.14
C HIS A 64 11.40 10.04 -0.42
N PRO A 65 12.03 10.34 0.73
CA PRO A 65 12.68 9.32 1.54
C PRO A 65 11.65 8.36 2.14
N LEU A 66 12.15 7.26 2.67
CA LEU A 66 11.38 6.27 3.42
C LEU A 66 11.96 6.13 4.82
N THR A 67 11.10 6.06 5.84
CA THR A 67 11.50 5.74 7.22
C THR A 67 10.61 4.66 7.82
N ILE A 68 11.19 3.79 8.63
CA ILE A 68 10.48 2.81 9.47
C ILE A 68 11.25 2.65 10.78
N GLY A 69 10.57 2.78 11.92
CA GLY A 69 11.18 2.51 13.22
C GLY A 69 10.41 3.11 14.39
N SER A 70 11.12 3.55 15.42
CA SER A 70 10.56 4.08 16.67
C SER A 70 10.97 5.51 16.97
N SER A 71 10.18 6.21 17.78
CA SER A 71 10.54 7.55 18.27
C SER A 71 11.86 7.62 19.03
N GLY A 72 12.33 6.49 19.59
CA GLY A 72 13.61 6.38 20.30
C GLY A 72 14.80 5.94 19.43
N ASN A 73 14.61 5.75 18.12
CA ASN A 73 15.62 5.25 17.18
C ASN A 73 16.15 3.84 17.53
N VAL A 74 15.22 2.93 17.86
CA VAL A 74 15.50 1.55 18.25
C VAL A 74 14.56 0.58 17.54
N ILE A 75 15.15 -0.41 16.87
CA ILE A 75 14.49 -1.59 16.32
C ILE A 75 15.15 -2.83 16.94
N TYR A 76 14.34 -3.81 17.31
CA TYR A 76 14.79 -5.10 17.84
C TYR A 76 14.85 -6.18 16.76
N ASN A 77 15.91 -7.00 16.79
CA ASN A 77 15.97 -8.28 16.10
C ASN A 77 16.53 -9.37 17.02
N ASP A 78 16.24 -10.62 16.70
CA ASP A 78 16.90 -11.76 17.32
C ASP A 78 18.24 -12.06 16.64
N SER A 79 19.19 -12.64 17.38
CA SER A 79 20.45 -13.17 16.84
C SER A 79 20.29 -14.20 15.71
N PHE A 80 19.16 -14.92 15.70
CA PHE A 80 18.76 -15.88 14.66
C PHE A 80 17.82 -15.27 13.62
N GLY A 81 17.59 -13.96 13.71
CA GLY A 81 16.72 -13.19 12.85
C GLY A 81 17.19 -13.11 11.41
N ALA A 82 16.38 -12.46 10.58
CA ALA A 82 16.70 -12.21 9.19
C ALA A 82 16.07 -10.91 8.69
N THR A 83 16.80 -10.22 7.81
CA THR A 83 16.38 -8.94 7.24
C THR A 83 15.05 -9.01 6.47
N THR A 84 14.75 -10.15 5.84
CA THR A 84 13.54 -10.33 5.03
C THR A 84 12.60 -11.40 5.59
N GLY A 85 11.31 -11.16 5.45
CA GLY A 85 10.27 -12.07 5.97
C GLY A 85 10.34 -13.47 5.39
N ASP A 86 10.75 -13.65 4.13
CA ASP A 86 10.91 -14.97 3.49
C ASP A 86 12.10 -15.77 4.04
N ALA A 87 13.08 -15.10 4.67
CA ALA A 87 14.22 -15.74 5.30
C ALA A 87 13.96 -16.19 6.75
N ILE A 88 12.85 -15.75 7.36
CA ILE A 88 12.50 -16.13 8.73
C ILE A 88 12.00 -17.57 8.76
N THR A 89 12.68 -18.38 9.56
CA THR A 89 12.29 -19.78 9.75
C THR A 89 11.34 -19.90 10.94
N THR A 90 10.04 -19.75 10.68
CA THR A 90 8.99 -19.80 11.72
C THR A 90 8.92 -21.12 12.47
N ALA A 91 9.47 -22.22 11.93
CA ALA A 91 9.59 -23.49 12.68
C ALA A 91 10.48 -23.37 13.95
N PHE A 92 11.33 -22.35 14.05
CA PHE A 92 12.13 -22.10 15.24
C PHE A 92 11.42 -21.29 16.32
N CYS A 93 10.25 -20.71 16.02
CA CYS A 93 9.44 -19.96 16.99
C CYS A 93 9.13 -20.74 18.27
N ASP A 94 8.91 -22.06 18.15
CA ASP A 94 8.62 -22.92 19.31
C ASP A 94 9.84 -23.09 20.26
N PHE A 95 11.05 -22.83 19.76
CA PHE A 95 12.31 -22.99 20.50
C PHE A 95 12.96 -21.65 20.87
N VAL A 96 12.77 -20.64 20.03
CA VAL A 96 13.24 -19.26 20.20
C VAL A 96 12.04 -18.33 19.99
N PRO A 97 11.18 -18.12 21.01
CA PRO A 97 9.94 -17.35 20.85
C PRO A 97 10.16 -15.92 20.38
N THR A 98 11.28 -15.30 20.77
CA THR A 98 11.68 -13.95 20.39
C THR A 98 11.90 -13.81 18.88
N LEU A 99 12.25 -14.89 18.17
CA LEU A 99 12.42 -14.89 16.72
C LEU A 99 11.13 -14.59 15.96
N CYS A 100 9.96 -14.89 16.51
CA CYS A 100 8.68 -14.55 15.86
C CYS A 100 8.36 -13.06 15.92
N HIS A 101 9.09 -12.34 16.77
CA HIS A 101 9.00 -10.92 17.01
C HIS A 101 10.20 -10.19 16.40
N ASP A 102 10.92 -10.84 15.49
CA ASP A 102 11.99 -10.22 14.72
C ASP A 102 11.44 -9.11 13.81
N SER A 103 12.26 -8.10 13.52
CA SER A 103 11.89 -7.03 12.59
C SER A 103 12.40 -7.34 11.19
N PHE A 104 11.56 -7.15 10.18
CA PHE A 104 11.92 -7.49 8.81
C PHE A 104 11.08 -6.73 7.79
N VAL A 105 11.62 -6.61 6.57
CA VAL A 105 10.88 -6.13 5.41
C VAL A 105 10.36 -7.30 4.57
N THR A 106 9.26 -7.09 3.87
CA THR A 106 8.66 -8.13 3.03
C THR A 106 7.72 -7.53 1.96
N ILE A 107 7.24 -8.40 1.07
CA ILE A 107 6.05 -8.21 0.25
C ILE A 107 5.18 -9.47 0.40
N GLY A 108 4.31 -9.49 1.42
CA GLY A 108 3.35 -10.55 1.67
C GLY A 108 3.84 -11.76 2.50
N TRP A 109 5.10 -11.81 2.92
CA TRP A 109 5.68 -12.95 3.67
C TRP A 109 5.74 -12.72 5.18
N ALA A 110 5.49 -13.77 5.95
CA ALA A 110 5.75 -13.82 7.39
C ALA A 110 6.44 -15.15 7.75
N GLY A 111 7.62 -15.38 7.19
CA GLY A 111 8.35 -16.64 7.26
C GLY A 111 8.15 -17.52 6.03
N GLN A 112 8.11 -18.85 6.21
CA GLN A 112 7.79 -19.82 5.14
C GLN A 112 6.31 -19.78 4.67
N TYR A 113 5.50 -18.94 5.31
CA TYR A 113 4.06 -18.82 5.08
C TYR A 113 3.74 -17.36 4.73
N ASN A 114 2.57 -17.14 4.14
CA ASN A 114 2.02 -15.79 4.09
C ASN A 114 1.64 -15.35 5.51
N TYR A 115 1.30 -14.08 5.68
CA TYR A 115 0.92 -13.56 6.99
C TYR A 115 -0.34 -14.22 7.61
N LEU A 116 -1.12 -14.96 6.80
CA LEU A 116 -2.28 -15.75 7.22
C LEU A 116 -1.93 -17.15 7.72
N GLY A 117 -0.67 -17.58 7.59
CA GLY A 117 -0.23 -18.92 7.93
C GLY A 117 -0.52 -19.98 6.85
N ASP A 118 -0.92 -19.57 5.64
CA ASP A 118 -1.09 -20.47 4.52
C ASP A 118 0.25 -20.72 3.81
N PRO A 119 0.52 -21.96 3.36
CA PRO A 119 1.67 -22.24 2.50
C PRO A 119 1.60 -21.37 1.26
N ILE A 120 2.63 -20.57 1.01
CA ILE A 120 2.72 -19.80 -0.23
C ILE A 120 2.97 -20.81 -1.36
N GLY A 121 1.96 -21.00 -2.22
CA GLY A 121 2.03 -21.91 -3.38
C GLY A 121 3.09 -21.51 -4.42
N CYS A 122 3.77 -20.38 -4.22
CA CYS A 122 4.83 -19.85 -5.06
C CYS A 122 6.19 -20.21 -4.49
N GLY A 123 6.68 -21.41 -4.76
CA GLY A 123 7.97 -21.89 -4.25
C GLY A 123 9.22 -21.15 -4.75
N GLN A 124 9.12 -19.93 -5.31
CA GLN A 124 10.21 -19.16 -5.92
C GLN A 124 10.11 -17.62 -5.75
N ALA A 125 9.06 -17.07 -5.13
CA ALA A 125 9.02 -15.63 -4.87
C ALA A 125 9.87 -15.32 -3.63
N THR A 126 10.75 -14.33 -3.72
CA THR A 126 11.64 -13.89 -2.63
C THR A 126 11.59 -12.38 -2.50
N THR A 127 11.87 -11.87 -1.29
CA THR A 127 12.05 -10.43 -1.10
C THR A 127 13.45 -10.08 -1.60
N THR A 128 13.54 -9.26 -2.65
CA THR A 128 14.80 -8.78 -3.20
C THR A 128 15.04 -7.39 -2.66
N ILE A 129 16.21 -7.17 -2.06
CA ILE A 129 16.66 -5.84 -1.63
C ILE A 129 17.58 -5.28 -2.71
N SER A 130 17.33 -4.02 -3.09
CA SER A 130 18.21 -3.23 -3.95
C SER A 130 18.46 -1.89 -3.30
N SER A 131 19.65 -1.71 -2.74
CA SER A 131 20.11 -0.43 -2.23
C SER A 131 21.21 0.15 -3.12
N LEU A 132 21.49 1.45 -2.97
CA LEU A 132 22.66 2.06 -3.60
C LEU A 132 23.93 1.26 -3.28
N PRO A 133 24.89 1.16 -4.21
CA PRO A 133 26.16 0.49 -3.95
C PRO A 133 26.80 1.05 -2.67
N ASN A 134 27.01 0.19 -1.68
CA ASN A 134 27.58 0.48 -0.35
C ASN A 134 26.62 1.12 0.68
N SER A 135 25.30 1.06 0.48
CA SER A 135 24.30 1.47 1.45
C SER A 135 23.50 0.24 1.92
N HIS A 136 24.01 -0.51 2.90
CA HIS A 136 23.31 -1.68 3.49
C HIS A 136 22.26 -1.28 4.52
N VAL A 137 21.58 -0.14 4.30
CA VAL A 137 20.72 0.50 5.31
C VAL A 137 19.55 -0.39 5.76
N ILE A 138 19.02 -1.25 4.88
CA ILE A 138 17.96 -2.20 5.24
C ILE A 138 18.55 -3.31 6.12
N GLU A 139 19.66 -3.91 5.67
CA GLU A 139 20.35 -4.96 6.41
C GLU A 139 20.89 -4.47 7.76
N ASP A 140 21.35 -3.22 7.83
CA ASP A 140 21.82 -2.59 9.06
C ASP A 140 20.68 -2.38 10.07
N SER A 141 19.46 -2.07 9.59
CA SER A 141 18.27 -1.81 10.40
C SER A 141 17.54 -3.08 10.85
N PHE A 142 17.62 -4.17 10.07
CA PHE A 142 16.88 -5.43 10.32
C PHE A 142 17.76 -6.67 10.48
N GLY A 143 19.09 -6.54 10.42
CA GLY A 143 20.03 -7.66 10.54
C GLY A 143 20.80 -7.71 11.86
N ASN A 144 20.60 -6.75 12.76
CA ASN A 144 21.33 -6.60 14.03
C ASN A 144 20.39 -6.67 15.23
N GLU A 145 20.82 -7.31 16.34
CA GLU A 145 19.99 -7.55 17.54
C GLU A 145 19.29 -6.29 18.08
N ILE A 146 19.98 -5.16 18.03
CA ILE A 146 19.42 -3.83 18.27
C ILE A 146 19.99 -2.91 17.21
N ALA A 147 19.11 -2.27 16.44
CA ALA A 147 19.47 -1.41 15.33
C ALA A 147 18.80 -0.04 15.44
N GLU A 148 19.31 0.91 14.66
CA GLU A 148 18.67 2.20 14.46
C GLU A 148 17.48 2.07 13.49
N ASN A 149 16.67 3.13 13.38
CA ASN A 149 15.56 3.17 12.44
C ASN A 149 16.07 3.05 11.01
N LEU A 150 15.26 2.42 10.17
CA LEU A 150 15.46 2.46 8.73
C LEU A 150 15.25 3.88 8.25
N ASN A 151 16.27 4.48 7.66
CA ASN A 151 16.19 5.75 6.96
C ASN A 151 16.81 5.60 5.58
N MET A 152 15.96 5.58 4.54
CA MET A 152 16.36 5.39 3.16
C MET A 152 16.11 6.65 2.34
N GLU A 153 17.17 7.16 1.72
CA GLU A 153 17.10 8.26 0.73
C GLU A 153 16.96 7.73 -0.70
N ASP A 154 17.41 6.47 -0.93
CA ASP A 154 17.38 5.79 -2.22
C ASP A 154 17.45 4.27 -1.99
N GLY A 155 16.79 3.51 -2.85
CA GLY A 155 16.72 2.06 -2.82
C GLY A 155 15.30 1.53 -2.72
N ALA A 156 15.17 0.22 -2.78
CA ALA A 156 13.89 -0.46 -2.72
C ALA A 156 14.04 -1.89 -2.18
N TRP A 157 12.94 -2.44 -1.68
CA TRP A 157 12.75 -3.89 -1.66
C TRP A 157 11.52 -4.24 -2.49
N PHE A 158 11.61 -5.33 -3.23
CA PHE A 158 10.57 -5.72 -4.17
C PHE A 158 10.51 -7.24 -4.30
N SER A 159 9.38 -7.75 -4.77
CA SER A 159 9.26 -9.17 -5.08
C SER A 159 9.63 -9.43 -6.54
N THR A 160 10.51 -10.41 -6.77
CA THR A 160 10.80 -10.90 -8.12
C THR A 160 10.01 -12.18 -8.39
N ASN A 161 9.76 -12.46 -9.68
CA ASN A 161 9.18 -13.72 -10.16
C ASN A 161 7.68 -13.93 -9.83
N LEU A 162 6.87 -12.92 -10.12
CA LEU A 162 5.40 -12.94 -9.94
C LEU A 162 4.67 -13.87 -10.92
N GLY A 163 5.30 -14.21 -12.05
CA GLY A 163 4.67 -14.87 -13.20
C GLY A 163 4.29 -16.35 -13.02
N GLY A 164 4.51 -16.93 -11.84
CA GLY A 164 4.07 -18.29 -11.49
C GLY A 164 2.95 -18.35 -10.45
N CYS A 165 2.62 -17.21 -9.83
CA CYS A 165 1.53 -17.10 -8.87
C CYS A 165 0.23 -16.82 -9.64
N ASN A 166 -0.87 -17.46 -9.24
CA ASN A 166 -2.17 -16.84 -9.51
C ASN A 166 -2.10 -15.41 -8.93
N THR A 167 -2.56 -14.45 -9.72
CA THR A 167 -2.45 -13.01 -9.46
C THR A 167 -3.03 -12.56 -8.10
N ASN A 168 -3.76 -13.45 -7.40
CA ASN A 168 -4.31 -13.26 -6.06
C ASN A 168 -3.36 -13.56 -4.87
N LEU A 169 -2.10 -14.00 -5.07
CA LEU A 169 -1.31 -14.59 -3.96
C LEU A 169 -0.02 -13.89 -3.53
N LEU A 170 0.29 -12.68 -4.00
CA LEU A 170 1.25 -11.84 -3.27
C LEU A 170 0.59 -11.06 -2.13
N GLY A 171 -0.14 -11.81 -1.30
CA GLY A 171 -0.59 -11.32 -0.01
C GLY A 171 -1.83 -10.45 -0.06
N VAL A 172 -2.75 -10.61 -1.02
CA VAL A 172 -4.12 -10.11 -0.81
C VAL A 172 -4.78 -11.06 0.19
N GLY A 173 -4.50 -10.88 1.48
CA GLY A 173 -5.24 -11.61 2.50
C GLY A 173 -6.65 -11.05 2.65
N PRO A 174 -7.43 -11.44 3.69
CA PRO A 174 -8.76 -10.91 3.90
C PRO A 174 -8.74 -9.37 3.86
N ASN A 175 -9.61 -8.79 3.03
CA ASN A 175 -9.70 -7.34 2.78
C ASN A 175 -8.51 -6.74 2.00
N ASN A 176 -7.89 -7.49 1.08
CA ASN A 176 -6.88 -6.96 0.15
C ASN A 176 -5.61 -6.37 0.78
N LYS A 177 -5.18 -6.90 1.93
CA LYS A 177 -4.07 -6.37 2.72
C LYS A 177 -2.77 -7.14 2.53
N VAL A 178 -1.72 -6.48 2.03
CA VAL A 178 -0.36 -7.00 1.85
C VAL A 178 0.53 -6.59 3.01
N LEU A 179 1.15 -7.56 3.70
CA LEU A 179 2.17 -7.28 4.72
C LEU A 179 3.42 -6.71 4.05
N ILE A 180 3.93 -5.56 4.51
CA ILE A 180 5.12 -4.92 3.95
C ILE A 180 6.32 -4.87 4.91
N ALA A 181 6.05 -4.90 6.22
CA ALA A 181 7.08 -4.98 7.25
C ALA A 181 6.51 -5.49 8.57
N GLN A 182 7.35 -6.15 9.36
CA GLN A 182 7.14 -6.34 10.80
C GLN A 182 8.23 -5.56 11.54
N VAL A 183 7.86 -4.84 12.59
CA VAL A 183 8.79 -3.99 13.34
C VAL A 183 8.52 -4.15 14.83
N THR A 184 9.56 -4.47 15.59
CA THR A 184 9.51 -4.58 17.04
C THR A 184 10.30 -3.45 17.68
N ILE A 185 9.60 -2.65 18.47
CA ILE A 185 10.12 -1.41 19.07
C ILE A 185 9.87 -1.41 20.59
N PRO A 186 10.63 -0.64 21.39
CA PRO A 186 10.35 -0.51 22.81
C PRO A 186 8.90 -0.07 23.05
N SER A 187 8.20 -0.70 24.00
CA SER A 187 6.81 -0.37 24.32
C SER A 187 6.62 1.04 24.89
N THR A 188 7.73 1.75 25.17
CA THR A 188 7.75 3.16 25.59
C THR A 188 7.74 4.14 24.42
N ASP A 189 8.00 3.66 23.22
CA ASP A 189 8.21 4.48 22.02
C ASP A 189 7.00 4.39 21.09
N ASP A 190 6.81 5.45 20.29
CA ASP A 190 5.78 5.47 19.26
C ASP A 190 6.34 4.90 17.95
N LEU A 191 5.51 4.12 17.22
CA LEU A 191 5.83 3.65 15.88
C LEU A 191 5.88 4.83 14.91
N GLN A 192 6.92 4.90 14.08
CA GLN A 192 7.12 5.90 13.04
C GLN A 192 7.35 5.20 11.71
N TYR A 193 6.57 5.55 10.69
CA TYR A 193 6.80 5.14 9.31
C TYR A 193 6.36 6.19 8.28
N GLN A 194 7.12 6.26 7.19
CA GLN A 194 6.83 7.01 5.98
C GLN A 194 7.25 6.11 4.82
N ILE A 195 6.32 5.66 3.97
CA ILE A 195 6.54 4.57 3.03
C ILE A 195 6.07 4.96 1.62
N ASN A 196 6.80 4.54 0.58
CA ASN A 196 6.38 4.71 -0.81
C ASN A 196 6.23 3.34 -1.47
N LEU A 197 5.16 3.14 -2.24
CA LEU A 197 4.74 1.83 -2.72
C LEU A 197 4.60 1.80 -4.24
N GLN A 198 4.98 0.68 -4.85
CA GLN A 198 4.72 0.36 -6.25
C GLN A 198 3.61 -0.69 -6.33
N VAL A 199 2.52 -0.37 -7.03
CA VAL A 199 1.38 -1.27 -7.26
C VAL A 199 1.17 -1.46 -8.75
N PHE A 200 0.95 -2.70 -9.18
CA PHE A 200 0.48 -3.02 -10.52
C PHE A 200 -1.03 -3.26 -10.49
N ASP A 201 -1.74 -2.44 -11.24
CA ASP A 201 -3.18 -2.62 -11.49
C ASP A 201 -3.42 -3.94 -12.22
N GLU A 202 -4.33 -4.75 -11.68
CA GLU A 202 -4.64 -6.12 -12.14
C GLU A 202 -3.39 -7.03 -12.28
N ALA A 203 -2.30 -6.73 -11.56
CA ALA A 203 -1.00 -7.40 -11.65
C ALA A 203 -0.34 -7.32 -13.04
N ILE A 204 -0.70 -6.31 -13.84
CA ILE A 204 -0.11 -6.06 -15.16
C ILE A 204 1.06 -5.10 -15.00
N GLY A 205 2.28 -5.58 -15.25
CA GLY A 205 3.50 -4.77 -15.09
C GLY A 205 3.55 -3.47 -15.93
N SER A 206 2.75 -3.39 -17.00
CA SER A 206 2.59 -2.15 -17.79
C SER A 206 1.66 -1.13 -17.14
N ASN A 207 0.80 -1.54 -16.21
CA ASN A 207 -0.09 -0.67 -15.45
C ASN A 207 0.55 -0.35 -14.08
N ASN A 208 1.75 0.24 -14.13
CA ASN A 208 2.52 0.58 -12.95
C ASN A 208 2.06 1.87 -12.30
N LEU A 209 1.72 1.81 -11.02
CA LEU A 209 1.34 2.94 -10.18
C LEU A 209 2.36 3.10 -9.05
N MET A 210 2.87 4.31 -8.88
CA MET A 210 3.74 4.68 -7.77
C MET A 210 2.90 5.50 -6.79
N TYR A 211 2.97 5.17 -5.50
CA TYR A 211 2.35 5.91 -4.43
C TYR A 211 3.44 6.43 -3.53
N VAL A 212 3.41 7.72 -3.24
CA VAL A 212 4.50 8.37 -2.57
C VAL A 212 3.95 9.12 -1.37
N SER A 213 4.46 8.79 -0.20
CA SER A 213 4.13 9.50 1.01
C SER A 213 4.55 10.96 0.87
N THR A 214 3.61 11.87 1.13
CA THR A 214 3.99 13.27 1.32
C THR A 214 4.64 13.39 2.69
N PRO A 215 5.79 14.09 2.82
CA PRO A 215 6.34 14.41 4.12
C PRO A 215 5.23 15.05 4.96
N PRO A 216 4.99 14.57 6.18
CA PRO A 216 3.88 15.07 6.96
C PRO A 216 4.04 16.54 7.28
N ALA A 217 2.91 17.22 7.53
CA ALA A 217 2.95 18.42 8.34
C ALA A 217 3.71 18.09 9.64
N ALA A 218 4.63 18.96 10.08
CA ALA A 218 5.58 18.66 11.15
C ALA A 218 4.95 17.89 12.34
N GLY A 219 5.23 16.58 12.43
CA GLY A 219 4.82 15.73 13.55
C GLY A 219 4.04 14.44 13.24
N GLU A 220 3.60 14.17 12.01
CA GLU A 220 2.73 12.99 11.71
C GLU A 220 3.45 11.89 10.89
N ILE A 221 4.22 11.02 11.54
CA ILE A 221 4.99 9.95 10.87
C ILE A 221 4.20 8.61 10.90
N ASP A 222 2.91 8.64 10.59
CA ASP A 222 2.05 7.44 10.59
C ASP A 222 1.60 7.03 9.17
N GLY A 223 2.25 7.54 8.12
CA GLY A 223 1.91 7.23 6.73
C GLY A 223 0.43 7.43 6.33
N SER A 224 -0.40 8.10 7.13
CA SER A 224 -1.83 8.35 6.83
C SER A 224 -2.03 9.29 5.65
N ASN A 225 -0.99 10.04 5.28
CA ASN A 225 -0.92 10.90 4.10
C ASN A 225 -0.09 10.25 2.98
N MET A 226 -0.47 9.04 2.57
CA MET A 226 -0.07 8.47 1.28
C MET A 226 -0.67 9.34 0.18
N GLY A 227 0.12 10.26 -0.37
CA GLY A 227 -0.30 11.04 -1.52
C GLY A 227 -0.49 10.12 -2.72
N LEU A 228 -1.59 10.30 -3.44
CA LEU A 228 -1.74 9.84 -4.82
C LEU A 228 -0.78 10.61 -5.73
N ILE A 229 0.54 10.43 -5.54
CA ILE A 229 1.51 10.92 -6.51
C ILE A 229 1.61 9.86 -7.59
N TYR A 230 0.64 9.87 -8.51
CA TYR A 230 0.86 9.25 -9.81
C TYR A 230 2.21 9.78 -10.35
N PRO A 231 3.12 8.92 -10.84
CA PRO A 231 4.45 9.33 -11.30
C PRO A 231 4.44 10.25 -12.53
N ASN A 232 3.31 10.86 -12.85
CA ASN A 232 3.14 11.90 -13.85
C ASN A 232 2.49 13.16 -13.22
N ALA A 233 3.20 13.80 -12.30
CA ALA A 233 2.88 15.15 -11.84
C ALA A 233 3.15 16.21 -12.94
N ASN A 234 2.67 15.99 -14.17
CA ASN A 234 2.91 16.84 -15.34
C ASN A 234 1.60 17.34 -15.96
N CYS A 235 0.46 17.27 -15.25
CA CYS A 235 -0.79 17.75 -15.81
C CYS A 235 -0.80 19.30 -15.86
N PRO A 236 -0.84 19.93 -17.06
CA PRO A 236 -0.87 21.38 -17.18
C PRO A 236 -2.28 21.96 -17.00
N ASP A 237 -3.29 21.13 -16.74
CA ASP A 237 -4.67 21.58 -16.53
C ASP A 237 -4.86 22.05 -15.08
N PRO A 238 -5.08 23.36 -14.82
CA PRO A 238 -5.28 23.90 -13.48
C PRO A 238 -6.49 23.33 -12.74
N ALA A 239 -7.40 22.65 -13.45
CA ALA A 239 -8.55 22.00 -12.85
C ALA A 239 -8.26 20.56 -12.40
N ALA A 240 -7.12 19.98 -12.76
CA ALA A 240 -6.77 18.62 -12.39
C ALA A 240 -6.26 18.51 -10.95
N CYS A 241 -6.50 17.37 -10.33
CA CYS A 241 -6.07 17.04 -8.98
C CYS A 241 -4.56 16.83 -8.87
N ASN A 242 -3.90 16.48 -9.98
CA ASN A 242 -2.45 16.40 -10.11
C ASN A 242 -1.86 17.58 -10.91
N TYR A 243 -2.49 18.77 -10.87
CA TYR A 243 -1.99 19.95 -11.56
C TYR A 243 -0.55 20.31 -11.15
N ASN A 244 0.31 20.47 -12.14
CA ASN A 244 1.67 20.98 -11.98
C ASN A 244 2.03 21.85 -13.20
N ASP A 245 2.53 23.06 -12.93
CA ASP A 245 2.90 24.04 -13.97
C ASP A 245 4.38 23.95 -14.40
N GLN A 246 5.12 22.98 -13.86
CA GLN A 246 6.51 22.71 -14.24
C GLN A 246 6.55 22.12 -15.67
N PRO A 247 7.42 22.64 -16.56
CA PRO A 247 7.60 22.08 -17.90
C PRO A 247 8.30 20.71 -17.83
N ASP A 248 7.75 19.74 -18.56
CA ASP A 248 8.28 18.39 -18.69
C ASP A 248 9.68 18.40 -19.33
N LEU A 249 10.60 17.62 -18.77
CA LEU A 249 11.95 17.41 -19.30
C LEU A 249 12.10 16.06 -20.02
N ASP A 250 11.07 15.20 -20.01
CA ASP A 250 11.18 13.80 -20.42
C ASP A 250 9.94 13.29 -21.16
N ASP A 251 9.49 13.98 -22.22
CA ASP A 251 8.59 13.53 -23.34
C ASP A 251 7.41 12.56 -23.03
N ASP A 252 7.00 12.40 -21.78
CA ASP A 252 5.97 11.46 -21.34
C ASP A 252 4.58 12.11 -21.46
N ILE A 253 3.58 11.28 -21.77
CA ILE A 253 2.20 11.77 -21.89
C ILE A 253 1.70 12.21 -20.50
N ALA A 254 1.51 13.52 -20.35
CA ALA A 254 0.80 14.09 -19.21
C ALA A 254 -0.61 13.49 -19.10
N VAL A 255 -0.88 12.74 -18.03
CA VAL A 255 -2.23 12.29 -17.69
C VAL A 255 -2.77 13.19 -16.59
N CYS A 256 -3.90 13.82 -16.85
CA CYS A 256 -4.60 14.64 -15.87
C CYS A 256 -5.61 13.80 -15.09
N THR A 257 -5.57 13.86 -13.76
CA THR A 257 -6.52 13.18 -12.88
C THR A 257 -7.53 14.17 -12.33
N TYR A 258 -8.77 13.72 -12.13
CA TYR A 258 -9.86 14.53 -11.59
C TYR A 258 -10.55 13.82 -10.41
N SER A 259 -9.86 12.89 -9.75
CA SER A 259 -10.41 12.04 -8.68
C SER A 259 -10.73 12.77 -7.37
N CYS A 260 -10.18 13.96 -7.15
CA CYS A 260 -10.52 14.83 -6.03
C CYS A 260 -11.91 15.49 -6.16
N TYR A 261 -12.57 15.34 -7.32
CA TYR A 261 -13.95 15.79 -7.55
C TYR A 261 -14.94 14.69 -7.19
N GLY A 262 -15.91 15.03 -6.37
CA GLY A 262 -17.01 14.14 -6.00
C GLY A 262 -17.89 14.78 -4.93
N CYS A 263 -18.89 14.05 -4.44
CA CYS A 263 -19.78 14.63 -3.43
C CYS A 263 -19.10 14.74 -2.07
N THR A 264 -18.90 15.96 -1.58
CA THR A 264 -18.26 16.21 -0.27
C THR A 264 -19.24 16.33 0.90
N ASP A 265 -20.56 16.31 0.62
CA ASP A 265 -21.58 16.37 1.66
C ASP A 265 -21.75 15.00 2.33
N SER A 266 -21.22 14.85 3.54
CA SER A 266 -21.35 13.64 4.38
C SER A 266 -22.80 13.17 4.64
N SER A 267 -23.80 14.04 4.39
CA SER A 267 -25.22 13.71 4.51
C SER A 267 -25.88 13.27 3.20
N ALA A 268 -25.17 13.38 2.08
CA ALA A 268 -25.63 12.93 0.78
C ALA A 268 -25.48 11.40 0.62
N CYS A 269 -26.35 10.81 -0.19
CA CYS A 269 -26.39 9.37 -0.41
C CYS A 269 -25.22 8.84 -1.25
N ASN A 270 -24.62 9.70 -2.07
CA ASN A 270 -23.43 9.40 -2.87
C ASN A 270 -22.20 10.12 -2.34
N PHE A 271 -22.16 10.40 -1.02
CA PHE A 271 -20.98 10.98 -0.39
C PHE A 271 -19.74 10.18 -0.76
N ASP A 272 -18.72 10.88 -1.25
CA ASP A 272 -17.43 10.33 -1.60
C ASP A 272 -16.39 10.78 -0.56
N PRO A 273 -15.92 9.89 0.33
CA PRO A 273 -14.93 10.24 1.35
C PRO A 273 -13.55 10.58 0.76
N SER A 274 -13.30 10.25 -0.51
CA SER A 274 -12.05 10.59 -1.21
C SER A 274 -12.10 11.94 -1.93
N ALA A 275 -13.30 12.52 -2.09
CA ALA A 275 -13.48 13.82 -2.72
C ALA A 275 -13.07 14.97 -1.78
N SER A 276 -12.28 15.91 -2.29
CA SER A 276 -11.95 17.16 -1.59
C SER A 276 -12.58 18.39 -2.24
N ILE A 277 -13.14 18.25 -3.44
CA ILE A 277 -13.81 19.30 -4.20
C ILE A 277 -15.21 18.80 -4.59
N ASP A 278 -16.24 19.56 -4.20
CA ASP A 278 -17.62 19.28 -4.61
C ASP A 278 -17.79 19.50 -6.11
N ASP A 279 -18.19 18.45 -6.83
CA ASP A 279 -18.48 18.49 -8.27
C ASP A 279 -19.97 18.79 -8.56
N GLY A 280 -20.77 18.98 -7.52
CA GLY A 280 -22.20 19.22 -7.60
C GLY A 280 -23.02 17.95 -7.85
N SER A 281 -22.40 16.77 -7.75
CA SER A 281 -23.09 15.48 -7.91
C SER A 281 -23.87 15.05 -6.67
N CYS A 282 -23.74 15.74 -5.53
CA CYS A 282 -24.40 15.36 -4.28
C CYS A 282 -25.91 15.16 -4.45
N THR A 283 -26.38 13.95 -4.15
CA THR A 283 -27.79 13.59 -4.18
C THR A 283 -28.31 13.26 -2.78
N THR A 284 -29.44 13.86 -2.43
CA THR A 284 -30.22 13.50 -1.24
C THR A 284 -31.12 12.29 -1.48
N LEU A 285 -31.20 11.82 -2.73
CA LEU A 285 -31.97 10.66 -3.14
C LEU A 285 -31.04 9.45 -3.23
N CYS A 286 -31.16 8.54 -2.28
CA CYS A 286 -30.44 7.27 -2.30
C CYS A 286 -31.09 6.39 -3.38
N GLU A 287 -30.33 6.04 -4.41
CA GLU A 287 -30.75 5.05 -5.41
C GLU A 287 -30.73 3.66 -4.75
N GLY A 288 -31.90 3.24 -4.27
CA GLY A 288 -32.10 2.05 -3.46
C GLY A 288 -33.25 2.28 -2.48
N CYS A 289 -34.13 1.30 -2.31
CA CYS A 289 -35.21 1.45 -1.34
C CYS A 289 -34.64 1.31 0.07
N THR A 290 -34.92 2.22 1.01
CA THR A 290 -34.52 2.08 2.43
C THR A 290 -35.35 1.03 3.19
N ASN A 291 -36.11 0.21 2.47
CA ASN A 291 -37.03 -0.79 2.99
C ASN A 291 -36.47 -2.20 2.76
N SER A 292 -36.14 -2.92 3.84
CA SER A 292 -35.50 -4.24 3.85
C SER A 292 -36.22 -5.35 3.08
N SER A 293 -37.43 -5.07 2.59
CA SER A 293 -38.25 -5.99 1.80
C SER A 293 -38.36 -5.61 0.32
N ALA A 294 -37.67 -4.57 -0.14
CA ALA A 294 -37.67 -4.18 -1.55
C ALA A 294 -36.69 -5.04 -2.38
N SER A 295 -37.00 -5.26 -3.65
CA SER A 295 -36.16 -6.05 -4.57
C SER A 295 -34.81 -5.41 -4.89
N ASN A 296 -34.65 -4.12 -4.58
CA ASN A 296 -33.42 -3.33 -4.68
C ASN A 296 -33.11 -2.64 -3.33
N TYR A 297 -33.41 -3.32 -2.21
CA TYR A 297 -32.86 -2.96 -0.90
C TYR A 297 -31.35 -3.25 -0.87
#